data_AF-A0A091R4G2-F1
#
_entry.id   AF-A0A091R4G2-F1
#
_cell.length_a   1.000
_cell.length_b   1.000
_cell.length_c   1.000
_cell.angle_alpha   90.00
_cell.angle_beta   90.00
_cell.angle_gamma   90.00
#
_symmetry.space_group_name_H-M   'P 1'
#
loop_
_entity.id
_entity.type
_entity.pdbx_description
1 polymer ?
#
loop_
_entity_poly.entity_id
_entity_poly.type
_entity_poly.pdbx_seq_one_letter_code
_entity_poly.pdbx_strand_id
1 'polypeptide(L)'
;GESLGILVQIHQDWVNGTAGQPALLPVSYRFKGAPQFPLSITWMFSNDSNVLVSCSVLNCSLDAKGVPANCSERFYPPYMYGDHTFFPTNGSLLLRALRLSDSGVYNV
;
A
#
# COMPACT_ATOMS: atom_id res chain seq x y z
N GLY A 1 1.43 22.60 -1.85
CA GLY A 1 0.23 22.48 -2.70
C GLY A 1 -0.54 21.29 -2.21
N GLU A 2 -1.70 21.52 -1.58
CA GLU A 2 -2.59 20.45 -1.13
C GLU A 2 -3.37 19.94 -2.35
N SER A 3 -2.81 18.98 -3.09
CA SER A 3 -3.57 18.30 -4.13
C SER A 3 -3.92 16.89 -3.67
N LEU A 4 -5.18 16.53 -3.95
CA LEU A 4 -5.85 15.24 -3.75
C LEU A 4 -6.49 15.09 -2.37
N GLY A 5 -7.82 14.96 -2.37
CA GLY A 5 -8.66 14.77 -1.17
C GLY A 5 -8.48 13.41 -0.50
N ILE A 6 -7.24 12.94 -0.38
CA ILE A 6 -6.83 11.66 0.19
C ILE A 6 -5.78 11.96 1.24
N LEU A 7 -6.01 11.47 2.44
CA LEU A 7 -5.05 11.49 3.53
C LEU A 7 -4.44 10.11 3.65
N VAL A 8 -3.12 10.03 3.50
CA VAL A 8 -2.34 8.82 3.81
C VAL A 8 -1.74 9.00 5.19
N GLN A 9 -1.83 7.96 6.02
CA GLN A 9 -1.20 7.88 7.33
C GLN A 9 -0.20 6.73 7.33
N ILE A 10 1.07 7.08 7.55
CA ILE A 10 2.14 6.12 7.83
C ILE A 10 2.11 5.86 9.34
N HIS A 11 1.88 4.62 9.76
CA HIS A 11 1.77 4.30 11.18
C HIS A 11 3.13 4.07 11.84
N GLN A 12 4.14 3.68 11.06
CA GLN A 12 5.50 3.42 11.51
C GLN A 12 6.49 3.87 10.44
N ASP A 13 7.33 4.84 10.77
CA ASP A 13 8.37 5.35 9.86
C ASP A 13 9.56 4.38 9.72
N TRP A 14 9.70 3.44 10.67
CA TRP A 14 10.71 2.41 10.66
C TRP A 14 10.13 1.09 11.17
N VAL A 15 10.38 0.01 10.42
CA VAL A 15 9.96 -1.34 10.78
C VAL A 15 11.21 -2.21 10.91
N ASN A 16 11.42 -2.76 12.10
CA ASN A 16 12.44 -3.78 12.31
C ASN A 16 11.89 -5.15 11.96
N GLY A 17 12.73 -6.02 11.39
CA GLY A 17 12.35 -7.39 11.08
C GLY A 17 13.51 -8.35 11.18
N THR A 18 13.18 -9.64 11.25
CA THR A 18 14.15 -10.74 11.31
C THR A 18 14.14 -11.50 10.00
N ALA A 19 15.31 -11.87 9.48
CA ALA A 19 15.41 -12.64 8.25
C ALA A 19 14.56 -13.93 8.33
N GLY A 20 13.82 -14.23 7.27
CA GLY A 20 12.89 -15.35 7.18
C GLY A 20 11.53 -15.12 7.86
N GLN A 21 11.37 -14.06 8.65
CA GLN A 21 10.08 -13.69 9.27
C GLN A 21 9.32 -12.69 8.39
N PRO A 22 7.98 -12.65 8.49
CA PRO A 22 7.19 -11.63 7.84
C PRO A 22 7.34 -10.28 8.54
N ALA A 23 7.20 -9.20 7.77
CA ALA A 23 7.10 -7.85 8.30
C ALA A 23 6.02 -7.06 7.58
N LEU A 24 5.18 -6.39 8.37
CA LEU A 24 4.12 -5.52 7.86
C LEU A 24 4.64 -4.09 7.76
N LEU A 25 4.37 -3.43 6.64
CA LEU A 25 4.51 -2.01 6.42
C LEU A 25 3.12 -1.37 6.58
N PRO A 26 2.76 -0.87 7.77
CA PRO A 26 1.41 -0.44 8.07
C PRO A 26 1.17 0.99 7.60
N VAL A 27 0.28 1.13 6.63
CA VAL A 27 -0.30 2.41 6.23
C VAL A 27 -1.81 2.32 6.22
N SER A 28 -2.45 3.48 6.32
CA SER A 28 -3.88 3.63 6.05
C SER A 28 -4.11 4.84 5.18
N TYR A 29 -5.22 4.87 4.46
CA TYR A 29 -5.65 6.06 3.75
C TYR A 29 -7.15 6.28 3.88
N ARG A 30 -7.56 7.53 3.74
CA ARG A 30 -8.97 7.93 3.78
C ARG A 30 -9.22 9.14 2.89
N PHE A 31 -10.45 9.30 2.44
CA PHE A 31 -10.88 10.42 1.63
C PHE A 31 -11.36 11.57 2.53
N LYS A 32 -10.87 12.79 2.28
CA LYS A 32 -11.27 14.03 2.98
C LYS A 32 -12.52 14.68 2.36
N GLY A 33 -13.05 14.12 1.28
CA GLY A 33 -14.18 14.67 0.51
C GLY A 33 -14.77 13.63 -0.43
N ALA A 34 -15.35 14.07 -1.55
CA ALA A 34 -15.92 13.15 -2.53
C ALA A 34 -14.83 12.16 -3.04
N PRO A 35 -15.11 10.85 -3.02
CA PRO A 35 -14.16 9.86 -3.51
C PRO A 35 -13.83 10.09 -4.98
N GLN A 36 -12.55 10.01 -5.31
CA GLN A 36 -12.08 9.98 -6.69
C GLN A 36 -11.63 8.55 -6.99
N PHE A 37 -12.55 7.76 -7.53
CA PHE A 37 -12.24 6.43 -8.05
C PHE A 37 -12.10 6.49 -9.58
N PRO A 38 -11.20 5.67 -10.16
CA PRO A 38 -10.31 4.72 -9.49
C PRO A 38 -9.18 5.43 -8.72
N LEU A 39 -8.81 4.88 -7.56
CA LEU A 39 -7.60 5.29 -6.86
C LEU A 39 -6.51 4.25 -7.11
N SER A 40 -5.38 4.69 -7.64
CA SER A 40 -4.21 3.84 -7.84
C SER A 40 -3.28 3.92 -6.64
N ILE A 41 -2.81 2.76 -6.18
CA ILE A 41 -1.86 2.58 -5.08
C ILE A 41 -0.68 1.78 -5.63
N THR A 42 0.53 2.29 -5.42
CA THR A 42 1.74 1.67 -5.94
C THR A 42 2.80 1.64 -4.85
N TRP A 43 3.23 0.44 -4.46
CA TRP A 43 4.40 0.30 -3.60
C TRP A 43 5.65 0.15 -4.43
N MET A 44 6.70 0.85 -4.03
CA MET A 44 8.01 0.80 -4.67
C MET A 44 9.12 0.60 -3.66
N PHE A 45 10.15 -0.14 -4.05
CA PHE A 45 11.40 -0.22 -3.30
C PHE A 45 12.38 0.81 -3.85
N SER A 46 12.73 1.80 -3.04
CA SER A 46 13.50 2.99 -3.47
C SER A 46 14.89 2.65 -3.97
N ASN A 47 15.53 1.66 -3.35
CA ASN A 47 16.94 1.34 -3.62
C ASN A 47 17.18 1.02 -5.11
N ASP A 48 16.21 0.34 -5.76
CA ASP A 48 16.31 -0.07 -7.16
C ASP A 48 15.17 0.50 -8.04
N SER A 49 14.35 1.41 -7.50
CA SER A 49 13.14 1.95 -8.15
C SER A 49 12.17 0.87 -8.68
N ASN A 50 12.21 -0.33 -8.07
CA ASN A 50 11.38 -1.46 -8.49
C ASN A 50 9.97 -1.32 -7.93
N VAL A 51 8.98 -1.38 -8.82
CA VAL A 51 7.56 -1.48 -8.44
C VAL A 51 7.34 -2.87 -7.84
N LEU A 52 6.92 -2.91 -6.58
CA LEU A 52 6.60 -4.15 -5.88
C LEU A 52 5.18 -4.61 -6.22
N VAL A 53 4.24 -3.66 -6.14
CA VAL A 53 2.84 -3.88 -6.48
C VAL A 53 2.24 -2.59 -7.00
N SER A 54 1.37 -2.71 -8.00
CA SER A 54 0.49 -1.64 -8.44
C SER A 54 -0.94 -2.18 -8.52
N CYS A 55 -1.88 -1.45 -7.92
CA CYS A 55 -3.28 -1.83 -7.86
C CYS A 55 -4.16 -0.58 -7.92
N SER A 56 -5.30 -0.68 -8.60
CA SER A 56 -6.37 0.30 -8.48
C SER A 56 -7.52 -0.25 -7.66
N VAL A 57 -8.00 0.53 -6.72
CA VAL A 57 -9.29 0.31 -6.05
C VAL A 57 -10.38 1.10 -6.76
N LEU A 58 -11.52 0.44 -6.96
CA LEU A 58 -12.68 0.96 -7.69
C LEU A 58 -13.94 0.69 -6.87
N ASN A 59 -14.98 1.48 -7.11
CA ASN A 59 -16.33 1.25 -6.57
C ASN A 59 -16.37 0.98 -5.06
N CYS A 60 -15.51 1.63 -4.27
CA CYS A 60 -15.55 1.45 -2.83
C CYS A 60 -16.74 2.22 -2.23
N SER A 61 -17.36 1.62 -1.21
CA SER A 61 -18.09 2.39 -0.21
C SER A 61 -17.12 3.13 0.71
N LEU A 62 -17.53 4.24 1.30
CA LEU A 62 -16.76 4.96 2.32
C LEU A 62 -17.53 4.96 3.65
N ASP A 63 -16.82 4.81 4.76
CA ASP A 63 -17.39 5.04 6.09
C ASP A 63 -17.53 6.55 6.40
N ALA A 64 -18.10 6.88 7.56
CA ALA A 64 -18.27 8.26 8.00
C ALA A 64 -16.95 9.04 8.20
N LYS A 65 -15.81 8.35 8.25
CA LYS A 65 -14.46 8.92 8.38
C LYS A 65 -13.73 8.96 7.03
N GLY A 66 -14.38 8.54 5.94
CA GLY A 66 -13.80 8.47 4.60
C GLY A 66 -12.90 7.26 4.37
N VAL A 67 -12.93 6.26 5.26
CA VAL A 67 -12.16 5.01 5.08
C VAL A 67 -12.88 4.14 4.05
N PRO A 68 -12.17 3.65 3.02
CA PRO A 68 -12.77 2.79 2.01
C PRO A 68 -13.10 1.40 2.56
N ALA A 69 -14.20 0.84 2.07
CA ALA A 69 -14.68 -0.50 2.35
C ALA A 69 -15.40 -1.05 1.11
N ASN A 70 -15.51 -2.38 0.99
CA ASN A 70 -16.19 -3.06 -0.12
C ASN A 70 -15.71 -2.59 -1.51
N CYS A 71 -14.40 -2.47 -1.68
CA CYS A 71 -13.78 -2.09 -2.95
C CYS A 71 -13.74 -3.26 -3.94
N SER A 72 -13.83 -2.93 -5.22
CA SER A 72 -13.33 -3.79 -6.29
C SER A 72 -11.84 -3.49 -6.54
N GLU A 73 -11.04 -4.50 -6.83
CA GLU A 73 -9.59 -4.38 -6.93
C GLU A 73 -9.12 -4.81 -8.32
N ARG A 74 -8.16 -4.07 -8.88
CA ARG A 74 -7.52 -4.39 -10.15
C ARG A 74 -6.01 -4.28 -10.01
N PHE A 75 -5.33 -5.42 -10.04
CA PHE A 75 -3.87 -5.51 -9.96
C PHE A 75 -3.24 -5.39 -11.35
N TYR A 76 -2.07 -4.74 -11.42
CA TYR A 76 -1.31 -4.52 -12.65
C TYR A 76 0.09 -5.14 -12.57
N PRO A 77 0.61 -5.71 -13.67
CA PRO A 77 2.00 -6.14 -13.76
C PRO A 77 2.99 -4.96 -13.60
N PRO A 78 4.21 -5.20 -13.07
CA PRO A 78 4.74 -6.47 -12.58
C PRO A 78 4.29 -6.72 -11.13
N TYR A 79 3.29 -7.57 -10.94
CA TYR A 79 2.89 -8.05 -9.63
C TYR A 79 3.53 -9.43 -9.44
N MET A 80 4.55 -9.52 -8.61
CA MET A 80 5.18 -10.80 -8.31
C MET A 80 4.35 -11.53 -7.25
N TYR A 81 3.54 -12.49 -7.71
CA TYR A 81 2.91 -13.47 -6.83
C TYR A 81 3.99 -14.25 -6.08
N GLY A 82 4.11 -14.05 -4.76
CA GLY A 82 4.93 -14.94 -3.92
C GLY A 82 5.51 -14.28 -2.67
N ASP A 83 6.22 -13.17 -2.85
CA ASP A 83 7.10 -12.61 -1.81
C ASP A 83 6.44 -11.56 -0.93
N HIS A 84 5.34 -10.99 -1.41
CA HIS A 84 4.59 -9.95 -0.71
C HIS A 84 3.08 -10.19 -0.77
N THR A 85 2.36 -9.53 0.12
CA THR A 85 0.89 -9.49 0.14
C THR A 85 0.46 -8.04 0.33
N PHE A 86 -0.29 -7.53 -0.64
CA PHE A 86 -0.82 -6.19 -0.60
C PHE A 86 -2.25 -6.21 -0.08
N PHE A 87 -2.61 -5.22 0.74
CA PHE A 87 -3.95 -5.04 1.28
C PHE A 87 -4.56 -3.75 0.71
N PRO A 88 -5.27 -3.80 -0.44
CA PRO A 88 -5.68 -2.59 -1.15
C PRO A 88 -6.60 -1.69 -0.34
N THR A 89 -7.44 -2.26 0.53
CA THR A 89 -8.41 -1.50 1.33
C THR A 89 -7.75 -0.54 2.33
N ASN A 90 -6.57 -0.87 2.88
CA ASN A 90 -5.84 0.05 3.77
C ASN A 90 -4.50 0.51 3.16
N GLY A 91 -4.10 -0.04 2.02
CA GLY A 91 -2.85 0.29 1.35
C GLY A 91 -1.61 -0.34 1.99
N SER A 92 -1.75 -1.20 3.01
CA SER A 92 -0.61 -1.83 3.69
C SER A 92 0.05 -2.91 2.82
N LEU A 93 1.35 -3.13 3.05
CA LEU A 93 2.14 -4.16 2.38
C LEU A 93 2.76 -5.11 3.42
N LEU A 94 2.58 -6.42 3.23
CA LEU A 94 3.24 -7.45 4.02
C LEU A 94 4.35 -8.08 3.18
N LEU A 95 5.58 -8.02 3.67
CA LEU A 95 6.70 -8.82 3.18
C LEU A 95 6.63 -10.17 3.89
N ARG A 96 6.52 -11.28 3.15
CA ARG A 96 6.23 -12.60 3.75
C ARG A 96 7.42 -13.26 4.41
N ALA A 97 8.61 -13.07 3.85
CA ALA A 97 9.86 -13.65 4.35
C ALA A 97 11.01 -12.69 4.05
N LEU A 98 11.43 -11.93 5.06
CA LEU A 98 12.47 -10.93 4.89
C LEU A 98 13.83 -11.55 4.54
N ARG A 99 14.53 -10.91 3.60
CA ARG A 99 15.95 -11.17 3.29
C ARG A 99 16.76 -9.93 3.63
N LEU A 100 18.07 -10.09 3.79
CA LEU A 100 18.96 -8.95 4.03
C LEU A 100 18.86 -7.91 2.90
N SER A 101 18.66 -8.35 1.67
CA SER A 101 18.46 -7.49 0.48
C SER A 101 17.17 -6.68 0.50
N ASP A 102 16.19 -7.05 1.33
CA ASP A 102 14.93 -6.32 1.45
C ASP A 102 15.08 -5.12 2.44
N SER A 103 16.26 -4.90 3.01
CA SER A 103 16.52 -3.74 3.87
C SER A 103 16.63 -2.46 3.03
N GLY A 104 15.77 -1.49 3.27
CA GLY A 104 15.80 -0.21 2.55
C GLY A 104 14.56 0.65 2.76
N VAL A 105 14.37 1.61 1.87
CA VAL A 105 13.26 2.56 1.92
C VAL A 105 12.14 2.11 0.99
N TYR A 106 10.94 2.00 1.53
CA TYR A 106 9.73 1.67 0.80
C TYR A 106 8.84 2.91 0.66
N ASN A 107 8.34 3.17 -0.55
CA ASN A 107 7.43 4.28 -0.85
C ASN A 107 6.06 3.76 -1.28
N VAL A 108 5.02 4.53 -0.99
CA VAL A 108 3.62 4.27 -1.37
C VAL A 108 2.92 5.56 -1.80
#